data_AF-A0A661GSC9-F1
#
_entry.id   AF-A0A661GSC9-F1
#
_cell.length_a   1.000
_cell.length_b   1.000
_cell.length_c   1.000
_cell.angle_alpha   90.00
_cell.angle_beta   90.00
_cell.angle_gamma   90.00
#
_symmetry.space_group_name_H-M   'P 1'
#
loop_
_entity.id
_entity.type
_entity.pdbx_description
1 polymer ?
#
loop_
_entity_poly.entity_id
_entity_poly.type
_entity_poly.pdbx_seq_one_letter_code
_entity_poly.pdbx_strand_id
1 'polypeptide(L)' 'MAMHNPPHPGEFIQATYMDPFDLNFRYLARQLDVAASTLNRVLKTQSGVSPEMALRLSKALGRSPESWLSM' A
#
# COMPACT_ATOMS: atom_id res chain seq x y z
N MET A 1 -7.40 22.93 -4.52
CA MET A 1 -6.04 22.78 -5.06
C MET A 1 -5.72 21.29 -5.05
N ALA A 2 -5.81 20.62 -6.21
CA ALA A 2 -5.49 19.20 -6.30
C ALA A 2 -3.96 19.06 -6.20
N MET A 3 -3.48 18.26 -5.25
CA MET A 3 -2.05 17.96 -5.13
C MET A 3 -1.57 17.37 -6.46
N HIS A 4 -0.64 18.08 -7.08
CA HIS A 4 0.00 17.70 -8.33
C HIS A 4 0.89 16.49 -8.04
N ASN A 5 0.45 15.31 -8.49
CA ASN A 5 1.13 14.01 -8.33
C ASN A 5 1.02 13.41 -6.90
N PRO A 6 -0.12 12.78 -6.55
CA PRO A 6 -0.17 11.94 -5.36
C PRO A 6 0.92 10.87 -5.44
N PRO A 7 1.67 10.61 -4.35
CA PRO A 7 2.70 9.59 -4.34
C PRO A 7 2.05 8.22 -4.54
N HIS A 8 2.68 7.37 -5.36
CA HIS A 8 2.15 6.04 -5.61
C HIS A 8 1.98 5.31 -4.27
N PRO A 9 0.85 4.63 -4.03
CA PRO A 9 0.55 4.00 -2.74
C PRO A 9 1.65 3.05 -2.27
N GLY A 10 2.36 2.40 -3.20
CA GLY A 10 3.52 1.58 -2.90
C GLY A 10 4.69 2.32 -2.25
N GLU A 11 5.09 3.48 -2.81
CA GLU A 11 6.15 4.31 -2.24
C GLU A 11 5.72 4.89 -0.90
N PHE A 12 4.44 5.27 -0.80
CA PHE A 12 3.87 5.76 0.45
C PHE A 12 3.95 4.70 1.56
N ILE A 13 3.57 3.44 1.25
CA ILE A 13 3.64 2.33 2.20
C ILE A 13 5.08 2.10 2.66
N GLN A 14 6.02 2.13 1.73
CA GLN A 14 7.43 1.90 2.03
C GLN A 14 7.99 2.99 2.95
N ALA A 15 7.82 4.26 2.59
CA ALA A 15 8.36 5.39 3.35
C ALA A 15 7.66 5.61 4.71
N THR A 16 6.36 5.33 4.82
CA THR A 16 5.59 5.64 6.04
C THR A 16 5.52 4.48 7.02
N TYR A 17 5.53 3.23 6.52
CA TYR A 17 5.31 2.05 7.36
C TYR A 17 6.44 1.04 7.30
N MET A 18 7.13 0.86 6.17
CA MET A 18 8.20 -0.15 6.11
C MET A 18 9.51 0.38 6.66
N ASP A 19 9.96 1.52 6.17
CA ASP A 19 11.24 2.14 6.53
C ASP A 19 11.33 2.49 8.04
N PRO A 20 10.35 3.17 8.67
CA PRO A 20 10.45 3.51 10.08
C PRO A 20 10.29 2.32 11.05
N PHE A 21 9.72 1.20 10.59
CA PHE A 21 9.47 0.02 11.41
C PHE A 21 10.32 -1.19 11.01
N ASP A 22 11.25 -1.03 10.07
CA ASP A 22 12.05 -2.11 9.43
C ASP A 22 11.19 -3.33 9.03
N LEU A 23 9.98 -3.08 8.52
CA LEU A 23 9.02 -4.15 8.22
C LEU A 23 9.34 -4.83 6.89
N ASN A 24 9.35 -6.15 6.93
CA ASN A 24 9.46 -6.96 5.72
C ASN A 24 8.13 -6.96 4.93
N PHE A 25 8.17 -6.66 3.63
CA PHE A 25 7.00 -6.71 2.76
C PHE A 25 6.30 -8.08 2.79
N ARG A 26 7.05 -9.17 2.97
CA ARG A 26 6.46 -10.52 3.05
C ARG A 26 5.57 -10.68 4.29
N TYR A 27 5.95 -10.05 5.39
CA TYR A 27 5.14 -10.03 6.61
C TYR A 27 3.87 -9.24 6.37
N LEU A 28 3.98 -8.05 5.76
CA LEU A 28 2.82 -7.21 5.43
C LEU A 28 1.87 -7.92 4.46
N ALA A 29 2.39 -8.60 3.43
CA ALA A 29 1.58 -9.38 2.50
C ALA A 29 0.77 -10.49 3.21
N ARG A 30 1.39 -11.14 4.21
CA ARG A 30 0.73 -12.17 5.01
C ARG A 30 -0.37 -11.58 5.92
N GLN A 31 -0.16 -10.40 6.50
CA GLN A 31 -1.19 -9.70 7.29
C GLN A 31 -2.36 -9.21 6.42
N LEU A 32 -2.07 -8.83 5.18
CA LEU A 32 -3.08 -8.42 4.20
C LEU A 32 -3.84 -9.60 3.58
N ASP A 33 -3.41 -10.84 3.82
CA ASP A 33 -3.90 -12.05 3.15
C ASP A 33 -3.79 -11.95 1.61
N VAL A 34 -2.63 -11.49 1.12
CA VAL A 34 -2.35 -11.37 -0.32
C VAL A 34 -1.03 -12.04 -0.68
N ALA A 35 -0.91 -12.43 -1.94
CA ALA A 35 0.36 -12.93 -2.45
C ALA A 35 1.46 -11.85 -2.32
N ALA A 36 2.64 -12.25 -1.83
CA ALA A 36 3.78 -11.33 -1.68
C ALA A 36 4.20 -10.70 -3.03
N SER A 37 3.99 -11.41 -4.15
CA SER A 37 4.20 -10.90 -5.50
C SER A 37 3.27 -9.72 -5.83
N THR A 38 2.00 -9.79 -5.41
CA THR A 38 1.02 -8.72 -5.61
C THR A 38 1.43 -7.47 -4.85
N LEU A 39 1.74 -7.60 -3.55
CA LEU A 39 2.19 -6.46 -2.75
C LEU A 39 3.51 -5.88 -3.30
N ASN A 40 4.47 -6.74 -3.68
CA ASN A 40 5.75 -6.31 -4.25
C ASN A 40 5.57 -5.51 -5.56
N ARG A 41 4.62 -5.87 -6.43
CA ARG A 41 4.31 -5.07 -7.62
C ARG A 41 3.78 -3.68 -7.27
N VAL A 42 2.94 -3.57 -6.24
CA VAL A 42 2.46 -2.28 -5.74
C VAL A 42 3.61 -1.46 -5.18
N LEU A 43 4.45 -2.05 -4.31
CA LEU A 43 5.62 -1.39 -3.72
C LEU A 43 6.62 -0.89 -4.79
N LYS A 44 6.81 -1.67 -5.87
CA LYS A 44 7.68 -1.29 -6.99
C LYS A 44 7.04 -0.34 -8.01
N THR A 45 5.88 0.26 -7.69
CA THR A 45 5.12 1.14 -8.59
C THR A 45 4.71 0.51 -9.94
N GLN A 46 4.69 -0.83 -10.00
CA GLN A 46 4.35 -1.60 -11.20
C GLN A 46 2.85 -1.95 -11.29
N SER A 47 2.08 -1.70 -10.24
CA SER A 47 0.64 -1.92 -10.20
C SER A 47 -0.03 -0.99 -9.21
N GLY A 48 -1.16 -0.42 -9.62
CA GLY A 48 -2.02 0.36 -8.74
C GLY A 48 -2.74 -0.51 -7.71
N VAL A 49 -3.46 0.16 -6.81
CA VAL A 49 -4.25 -0.47 -5.76
C VAL A 49 -5.69 -0.69 -6.27
N SER A 50 -6.13 -1.95 -6.31
CA SER A 50 -7.53 -2.28 -6.61
C SER A 50 -8.44 -2.01 -5.39
N PRO A 51 -9.76 -1.82 -5.56
CA PRO A 51 -10.69 -1.59 -4.45
C PRO A 51 -10.62 -2.66 -3.34
N GLU A 52 -10.47 -3.92 -3.72
CA GLU A 52 -10.28 -5.03 -2.78
C GLU A 52 -8.97 -4.89 -1.97
N MET A 53 -7.90 -4.47 -2.64
CA MET A 53 -6.61 -4.24 -2.00
C MET A 53 -6.65 -3.02 -1.07
N ALA A 54 -7.37 -1.96 -1.44
CA ALA A 54 -7.59 -0.79 -0.60
C ALA A 54 -8.33 -1.14 0.70
N LEU A 55 -9.33 -2.04 0.64
CA LEU A 55 -10.01 -2.55 1.84
C LEU A 55 -9.08 -3.36 2.74
N ARG A 56 -8.21 -4.20 2.17
CA ARG A 56 -7.21 -4.96 2.95
C ARG A 56 -6.19 -4.03 3.60
N LEU A 57 -5.67 -3.06 2.85
CA LEU A 57 -4.73 -2.05 3.35
C LEU A 57 -5.36 -1.22 4.48
N SER A 58 -6.62 -0.80 4.32
CA SER A 58 -7.39 -0.10 5.35
C SER A 58 -7.45 -0.88 6.66
N LYS A 59 -7.65 -2.21 6.59
CA LYS A 59 -7.70 -3.08 7.77
C LYS A 59 -6.35 -3.30 8.44
N ALA A 60 -5.26 -3.41 7.66
CA ALA A 60 -3.94 -3.75 8.19
C ALA A 60 -3.09 -2.54 8.60
N LEU A 61 -3.13 -1.46 7.79
CA LEU A 61 -2.31 -0.25 7.99
C LEU A 61 -3.14 0.94 8.50
N GLY A 62 -4.46 0.80 8.57
CA GLY A 62 -5.39 1.89 8.82
C GLY A 62 -5.67 2.73 7.57
N ARG A 63 -6.31 3.88 7.78
CA ARG A 63 -6.78 4.83 6.74
C ARG A 63 -7.98 4.30 5.94
N SER A 64 -8.75 5.21 5.35
CA SER A 64 -9.93 4.85 4.55
C SER A 64 -9.54 4.21 3.21
N PRO A 65 -10.29 3.22 2.71
CA PRO A 65 -10.07 2.62 1.39
C PRO A 65 -10.07 3.67 0.26
N GLU A 66 -10.94 4.68 0.35
CA GLU A 66 -11.01 5.79 -0.61
C GLU A 66 -9.71 6.58 -0.67
N SER A 67 -9.02 6.74 0.47
CA SER A 67 -7.73 7.43 0.51
C SER A 67 -6.66 6.63 -0.23
N TRP A 68 -6.67 5.30 -0.10
CA TRP A 68 -5.76 4.42 -0.86
C TRP A 68 -6.05 4.42 -2.36
N LEU A 69 -7.32 4.59 -2.76
CA LEU A 69 -7.73 4.68 -4.16
C LEU A 69 -7.50 6.06 -4.79
N SER A 70 -7.44 7.10 -3.97
CA SER A 70 -7.20 8.48 -4.41
C SER A 70 -5.69 8.81 -4.53
N MET A 71 -4.81 7.82 -4.30
CA MET A 71 -3.36 7.94 -4.45
C MET A 71 -2.87 7.52 -5.82
#